data_AF-A0A2X3GU26-F1
#
_entry.id   AF-A0A2X3GU26-F1
#
_cell.length_a   1.000
_cell.length_b   1.000
_cell.length_c   1.000
_cell.angle_alpha   90.00
_cell.angle_beta   90.00
_cell.angle_gamma   90.00
#
_symmetry.space_group_name_H-M   'P 1'
#
loop_
_entity.id
_entity.type
_entity.pdbx_description
1 polymer ?
#
loop_
_entity_poly.entity_id
_entity_poly.type
_entity_poly.pdbx_seq_one_letter_code
_entity_poly.pdbx_strand_id
1 'polypeptide(L)'
;MLERFAQSGARWLIILGDVLNHGPRNALPEGYAPGEVAERLNSVAERIVAVRGNCDSEVDQMLLRFPITAPWQQVLSERYRLFLTHGHLYIRIICRRWPLAMSWHMAILIYRSRKNAAQFTSLIPAQ
;
A
#
# COMPACT_ATOMS: atom_id res chain seq x y z
N MET A 1 -2.71 -11.56 0.84
CA MET A 1 -3.02 -10.12 0.74
C MET A 1 -4.25 -9.87 -0.13
N LEU A 2 -4.21 -10.28 -1.40
CA LEU A 2 -5.30 -10.02 -2.36
C LEU A 2 -6.64 -10.63 -1.95
N GLU A 3 -6.64 -11.84 -1.36
CA GLU A 3 -7.88 -12.44 -0.81
C GLU A 3 -8.52 -11.57 0.28
N ARG A 4 -7.71 -11.03 1.19
CA ARG A 4 -8.20 -10.11 2.24
C ARG A 4 -8.71 -8.80 1.64
N PHE A 5 -8.06 -8.30 0.59
CA PHE A 5 -8.56 -7.14 -0.15
C PHE A 5 -9.94 -7.43 -0.77
N ALA A 6 -10.09 -8.57 -1.44
CA ALA A 6 -11.37 -9.00 -2.01
C ALA A 6 -12.47 -9.15 -0.94
N GLN A 7 -12.16 -9.80 0.19
CA GLN A 7 -13.09 -10.00 1.31
C GLN A 7 -13.45 -8.71 2.03
N SER A 8 -12.55 -7.72 2.06
CA SER A 8 -12.79 -6.47 2.79
C SER A 8 -13.82 -5.55 2.16
N GLY A 9 -14.16 -5.73 0.88
CA GLY A 9 -14.98 -4.78 0.13
C GLY A 9 -14.30 -3.42 -0.10
N ALA A 10 -13.01 -3.26 0.24
CA ALA A 10 -12.29 -2.01 0.06
C ALA A 10 -12.20 -1.62 -1.41
N ARG A 11 -12.46 -0.35 -1.73
CA ARG A 11 -12.37 0.16 -3.12
C ARG A 11 -10.92 0.24 -3.57
N TRP A 12 -10.03 0.67 -2.67
CA TRP A 12 -8.62 0.91 -2.94
C TRP A 12 -7.71 0.08 -2.03
N LEU A 13 -6.64 -0.45 -2.61
CA LEU A 13 -5.55 -1.13 -1.91
C LEU A 13 -4.38 -0.16 -1.80
N ILE A 14 -4.04 0.25 -0.58
CA ILE A 14 -2.88 1.11 -0.34
C ILE A 14 -1.68 0.26 0.04
N ILE A 15 -0.58 0.38 -0.70
CA ILE A 15 0.67 -0.35 -0.46
C ILE A 15 1.76 0.63 -0.01
N LEU A 16 2.26 0.44 1.20
CA LEU A 16 3.28 1.30 1.80
C LEU A 16 4.71 0.78 1.54
N GLY A 17 5.06 0.56 0.27
CA GLY A 17 6.41 0.20 -0.20
C GLY A 17 6.95 -1.16 0.23
N ASP A 18 8.18 -1.46 -0.22
CA ASP A 18 8.88 -2.74 -0.08
C ASP A 18 8.01 -3.88 -0.65
N VAL A 19 7.68 -3.77 -1.94
CA VAL A 19 6.66 -4.59 -2.62
C VAL A 19 7.19 -5.94 -3.05
N LEU A 20 8.31 -5.94 -3.78
CA LEU A 20 8.91 -7.15 -4.36
C LEU A 20 10.23 -7.51 -3.71
N ASN A 21 11.06 -6.51 -3.39
CA ASN A 21 12.39 -6.73 -2.87
C ASN A 21 12.40 -6.90 -1.34
N HIS A 22 12.93 -8.02 -0.86
CA HIS A 22 13.12 -8.26 0.57
C HIS A 22 14.27 -7.42 1.17
N GLY A 23 15.14 -6.85 0.33
CA GLY A 23 16.29 -6.07 0.72
C GLY A 23 17.49 -6.95 1.11
N PRO A 24 18.73 -6.44 0.94
CA PRO A 24 19.95 -7.24 0.99
C PRO A 24 20.31 -7.80 2.38
N ARG A 25 19.62 -7.34 3.43
CA ARG A 25 19.87 -7.74 4.82
C ARG A 25 18.96 -8.85 5.32
N ASN A 26 17.98 -9.27 4.51
CA ASN A 26 17.00 -10.29 4.89
C ASN A 26 17.23 -11.57 4.08
N ALA A 27 17.03 -12.72 4.72
CA ALA A 27 16.95 -13.98 3.99
C ALA A 27 15.76 -13.95 3.02
N LEU A 28 15.96 -14.52 1.83
CA LEU A 28 14.87 -14.70 0.88
C LEU A 28 13.85 -15.68 1.48
N PRO A 29 12.54 -15.38 1.40
CA PRO A 29 11.53 -16.35 1.80
C PRO A 29 11.58 -17.60 0.92
N GLU A 30 11.12 -18.71 1.48
CA GLU A 30 10.84 -19.91 0.70
C GLU A 30 9.74 -19.60 -0.34
N GLY A 31 9.98 -19.97 -1.60
CA GLY A 31 9.07 -19.63 -2.70
C GLY A 31 9.14 -18.17 -3.18
N TYR A 32 10.29 -17.50 -3.03
CA TYR A 32 10.48 -16.13 -3.52
C TYR A 32 10.33 -16.03 -5.05
N ALA A 33 9.14 -15.65 -5.50
CA ALA A 33 8.78 -15.48 -6.90
C ALA A 33 8.29 -14.03 -7.17
N PRO A 34 9.18 -13.04 -7.23
CA PRO A 34 8.80 -11.63 -7.40
C PRO A 34 8.01 -11.39 -8.70
N GLY A 35 8.28 -12.16 -9.76
CA GLY A 35 7.51 -12.10 -11.01
C GLY A 35 6.04 -12.49 -10.84
N GLU A 36 5.77 -13.61 -10.18
CA GLU A 36 4.40 -14.07 -9.92
C GLU A 36 3.65 -13.11 -8.98
N VAL A 37 4.34 -12.54 -8.00
CA VAL A 37 3.76 -11.50 -7.12
C VAL A 37 3.39 -10.26 -7.94
N ALA A 38 4.26 -9.82 -8.84
CA ALA A 38 3.99 -8.69 -9.73
C ALA A 38 2.77 -8.97 -10.63
N GLU A 39 2.67 -10.15 -11.25
CA GLU A 39 1.52 -10.53 -12.07
C GLU A 39 0.20 -10.49 -11.29
N ARG A 40 0.20 -11.06 -10.08
CA ARG A 40 -0.98 -11.06 -9.21
C ARG A 40 -1.38 -9.64 -8.80
N LEU A 41 -0.42 -8.79 -8.44
CA LEU A 41 -0.71 -7.38 -8.11
C LEU A 41 -1.19 -6.59 -9.32
N ASN A 42 -0.64 -6.86 -10.50
CA ASN A 42 -1.01 -6.22 -11.75
C ASN A 42 -2.48 -6.49 -12.14
N SER A 43 -3.05 -7.62 -11.72
CA SER A 43 -4.48 -7.92 -11.94
C SER A 43 -5.45 -6.93 -11.29
N VAL A 44 -4.98 -6.16 -10.29
CA VAL A 44 -5.78 -5.14 -9.59
C VAL A 44 -5.10 -3.77 -9.62
N ALA A 45 -4.19 -3.54 -10.57
CA ALA A 45 -3.37 -2.32 -10.66
C ALA A 45 -4.18 -1.02 -10.61
N GLU A 46 -5.34 -1.00 -11.27
CA GLU A 46 -6.23 0.18 -11.32
C GLU A 46 -6.80 0.59 -9.96
N ARG A 47 -6.72 -0.29 -8.96
CA ARG A 47 -7.22 -0.07 -7.60
C ARG A 47 -6.10 0.06 -6.58
N ILE A 48 -4.84 0.12 -7.02
CA ILE A 48 -3.68 0.23 -6.13
C ILE A 48 -3.19 1.67 -6.04
N VAL A 49 -2.93 2.13 -4.82
CA VAL A 49 -2.18 3.36 -4.53
C VAL A 49 -0.93 2.96 -3.76
N ALA A 50 0.26 3.16 -4.33
CA ALA A 50 1.51 2.75 -3.71
C ALA A 50 2.47 3.92 -3.46
N VAL A 51 3.28 3.81 -2.41
CA VAL A 51 4.38 4.73 -2.12
C VAL A 51 5.70 3.96 -2.09
N ARG A 52 6.78 4.65 -2.44
CA ARG A 52 8.10 4.05 -2.59
C ARG A 52 8.67 3.59 -1.25
N GLY A 53 9.03 2.31 -1.21
CA GLY A 53 9.78 1.69 -0.12
C GLY A 53 11.28 1.95 -0.18
N ASN A 54 11.98 1.53 0.87
CA ASN A 54 13.44 1.61 0.90
C ASN A 54 14.09 0.70 -0.14
N CYS A 55 13.50 -0.48 -0.32
CA CYS A 55 14.07 -1.54 -1.14
C CYS A 55 13.53 -1.52 -2.57
N ASP A 56 12.56 -0.65 -2.86
CA ASP A 56 11.96 -0.52 -4.18
C ASP A 56 12.88 0.24 -5.14
N SER A 57 13.08 -0.37 -6.30
CA SER A 57 13.97 0.07 -7.38
C SER A 57 13.19 0.40 -8.66
N GLU A 58 13.87 1.03 -9.63
CA GLU A 58 13.28 1.27 -10.95
C GLU A 58 12.95 -0.05 -11.68
N VAL A 59 13.69 -1.12 -11.40
CA VAL A 59 13.41 -2.46 -11.94
C VAL A 59 12.06 -2.98 -11.43
N ASP A 60 11.73 -2.76 -10.16
CA ASP A 60 10.42 -3.14 -9.61
C ASP A 60 9.29 -2.36 -10.29
N GLN A 61 9.52 -1.09 -10.62
CA GLN A 61 8.55 -0.27 -11.35
C GLN A 61 8.32 -0.80 -12.77
N MET A 62 9.32 -1.39 -13.42
CA MET A 62 9.17 -2.00 -14.75
C MET A 62 8.30 -3.27 -14.72
N LEU A 63 8.24 -3.97 -13.58
CA LEU A 63 7.41 -5.17 -13.42
C LEU A 63 5.96 -4.83 -13.03
N LEU A 64 5.74 -3.67 -12.39
CA LEU A 64 4.44 -3.26 -11.85
C LEU A 64 3.73 -2.27 -12.78
N ARG A 65 2.44 -2.52 -13.03
CA ARG A 65 1.57 -1.70 -13.90
C ARG A 65 0.91 -0.53 -13.17
N PHE A 66 1.38 -0.19 -11.97
CA PHE A 66 0.91 0.93 -11.16
C PHE A 66 2.11 1.72 -10.62
N PRO A 67 1.97 3.02 -10.36
CA PRO A 67 3.08 3.85 -9.91
C PRO A 67 3.49 3.52 -8.48
N ILE A 68 4.77 3.24 -8.27
CA ILE A 68 5.39 2.94 -6.96
C ILE A 68 6.49 3.91 -6.58
N THR A 69 6.95 4.78 -7.50
CA THR A 69 8.13 5.64 -7.29
C THR A 69 7.86 6.87 -6.42
N ALA A 70 6.60 7.21 -6.17
CA ALA A 70 6.22 8.38 -5.38
C ALA A 70 6.70 8.25 -3.92
N PRO A 71 7.51 9.19 -3.40
CA PRO A 71 8.05 9.11 -2.03
C PRO A 71 6.97 9.27 -0.94
N TRP A 72 5.85 9.90 -1.31
CA TRP A 72 4.66 10.06 -0.49
C TRP A 72 3.45 10.25 -1.39
N GLN A 73 2.26 9.99 -0.85
CA GLN A 73 0.98 10.27 -1.49
C GLN A 73 -0.02 10.81 -0.47
N GLN A 74 -1.11 11.39 -0.95
CA GLN A 74 -2.20 11.84 -0.10
C GLN A 74 -3.53 11.29 -0.59
N VAL A 75 -4.31 10.77 0.35
CA VAL A 75 -5.71 10.43 0.09
C VAL A 75 -6.57 11.41 0.87
N LEU A 76 -7.41 12.12 0.12
CA LEU A 76 -8.37 13.06 0.64
C LEU A 76 -9.73 12.39 0.67
N SER A 77 -10.34 12.40 1.84
CA SER A 77 -11.74 12.09 2.09
C SER A 77 -12.36 13.35 2.72
N GLU A 78 -13.67 13.45 2.64
CA GLU A 78 -14.45 14.49 3.32
C GLU A 78 -14.08 14.61 4.81
N ARG A 79 -13.76 13.48 5.44
CA ARG A 79 -13.47 13.42 6.88
C ARG A 79 -11.99 13.34 7.22
N TYR A 80 -11.14 12.91 6.29
CA TYR A 80 -9.75 12.59 6.59
C TYR A 80 -8.82 13.02 5.48
N ARG A 81 -7.69 13.62 5.85
CA ARG A 81 -6.50 13.69 5.00
C ARG A 81 -5.51 12.66 5.51
N LEU A 82 -5.24 11.65 4.69
CA LEU A 82 -4.23 10.64 4.95
C LEU A 82 -2.95 11.04 4.23
N PHE A 83 -1.87 11.23 4.99
CA PHE A 83 -0.53 11.34 4.43
C PHE A 83 0.14 9.97 4.42
N LEU A 84 0.38 9.44 3.21
CA LEU A 84 0.94 8.11 2.99
C LEU A 84 2.44 8.24 2.71
N THR A 85 3.24 7.46 3.42
CA THR A 85 4.68 7.36 3.25
C THR A 85 5.12 5.98 3.73
N HIS A 86 6.20 5.44 3.17
CA HIS A 86 6.77 4.18 3.64
C HIS A 86 7.29 4.26 5.09
N GLY A 87 7.70 5.45 5.52
CA GLY A 87 8.22 5.68 6.87
C GLY A 87 9.74 5.89 6.95
N HIS A 88 10.45 5.87 5.81
CA HIS A 88 11.90 6.12 5.77
C HIS A 88 12.26 7.59 5.59
N LEU A 89 11.42 8.38 4.89
CA LEU A 89 11.59 9.84 4.77
C LEU A 89 10.80 10.61 5.83
N TYR A 90 9.63 10.10 6.21
CA TYR A 90 8.70 10.78 7.11
C TYR A 90 8.19 9.82 8.18
N ILE A 91 8.38 10.18 9.46
CA ILE A 91 8.24 9.28 10.61
C ILE A 91 6.77 8.92 10.98
N ARG A 92 5.75 9.45 10.29
CA ARG A 92 4.35 9.23 10.70
C ARG A 92 3.34 9.32 9.55
N ILE A 93 2.43 8.33 9.47
CA ILE A 93 1.15 8.51 8.77
C ILE A 93 0.33 9.48 9.62
N ILE A 94 0.10 10.67 9.09
CA ILE A 94 -0.73 11.67 9.76
C ILE A 94 -2.14 11.53 9.18
N CYS A 95 -3.07 11.03 9.99
CA CYS A 95 -4.50 11.12 9.74
C CYS A 95 -5.02 12.35 10.48
N ARG A 96 -5.32 13.43 9.74
CA ARG A 96 -6.00 14.60 10.31
C ARG A 96 -7.48 14.53 9.96
N ARG A 97 -8.33 14.50 10.99
CA ARG A 97 -9.79 14.57 10.85
C ARG A 97 -10.20 16.00 10.52
N TRP A 98 -10.97 16.20 9.45
CA TRP A 98 -11.60 17.47 9.10
C TRP A 98 -12.99 17.56 9.75
N PRO A 99 -13.45 18.76 10.17
CA PRO A 99 -14.72 18.91 10.88
C PRO A 99 -15.98 18.93 9.99
N LEU A 100 -15.93 18.55 8.71
CA LEU A 100 -17.08 18.59 7.81
C LEU A 100 -17.53 17.17 7.43
N ALA A 101 -18.75 16.81 7.86
CA ALA A 101 -19.41 15.57 7.49
C ALA A 101 -20.29 15.82 6.26
N MET A 102 -19.87 15.28 5.13
CA MET A 102 -20.79 14.72 4.14
C MET A 102 -20.51 13.21 4.06
N SER A 103 -21.31 12.47 3.29
CA SER A 103 -21.28 11.01 3.17
C SER A 103 -20.83 10.66 1.76
N TRP A 104 -19.93 9.67 1.59
CA TRP A 104 -19.99 8.56 0.61
C TRP A 104 -18.84 7.55 0.84
N HIS A 105 -19.05 6.32 0.35
CA HIS A 105 -18.29 5.09 0.65
C HIS A 105 -16.85 5.06 0.07
N MET A 106 -15.84 5.34 0.90
CA MET A 106 -14.43 5.03 0.59
C MET A 106 -13.84 4.09 1.64
N ALA A 107 -13.93 2.78 1.38
CA ALA A 107 -13.24 1.78 2.17
C ALA A 107 -11.81 1.59 1.64
N ILE A 108 -10.84 1.75 2.54
CA ILE A 108 -9.40 1.71 2.23
C ILE A 108 -8.76 0.60 3.06
N LEU A 109 -8.03 -0.30 2.40
CA LEU A 109 -7.18 -1.28 3.06
C LEU A 109 -5.72 -0.83 2.98
N ILE A 110 -5.11 -0.55 4.14
CA ILE A 110 -3.69 -0.18 4.21
C ILE A 110 -2.86 -1.42 4.49
N TYR A 111 -2.02 -1.78 3.53
CA TYR A 111 -1.01 -2.82 3.67
C TYR A 111 0.36 -2.21 3.95
N ARG A 112 1.01 -2.71 5.00
CA ARG A 112 2.41 -2.45 5.29
C ARG A 112 3.16 -3.77 5.36
N SER A 113 4.17 -3.92 4.50
CA SER A 113 5.12 -5.02 4.62
C SER A 113 6.01 -4.75 5.84
N ARG A 114 5.92 -5.60 6.89
CA ARG A 114 6.96 -5.67 7.93
C ARG A 114 7.74 -6.96 7.72
N LYS A 115 9.07 -6.84 7.75
CA LYS A 115 10.06 -7.86 7.39
C LYS A 115 9.92 -9.22 8.11
N ASN A 116 9.11 -9.31 9.19
CA ASN A 116 8.82 -10.55 9.93
C ASN A 116 7.33 -10.90 10.06
N ALA A 117 6.39 -10.11 9.50
CA ALA A 117 4.96 -10.42 9.46
C ALA A 117 4.21 -9.41 8.57
N ALA A 118 3.35 -9.91 7.67
CA ALA A 118 2.37 -9.06 6.99
C ALA A 118 1.35 -8.53 8.01
N GLN A 119 1.40 -7.23 8.34
CA GLN A 119 0.46 -6.61 9.26
C GLN A 119 -0.44 -5.62 8.53
N PHE A 120 -1.74 -5.91 8.52
CA PHE A 120 -2.78 -4.98 8.10
C PHE A 120 -2.98 -3.97 9.23
N THR A 121 -2.68 -2.70 8.95
CA THR A 121 -2.61 -1.68 10.01
C THR A 121 -3.98 -1.03 10.25
N SER A 122 -4.86 -0.99 9.24
CA SER A 122 -6.23 -0.50 9.41
C SER A 122 -7.13 -0.83 8.21
N LEU A 123 -8.37 -1.18 8.51
CA LEU A 123 -9.51 -1.01 7.63
C LEU A 123 -10.16 0.31 8.02
N ILE A 124 -10.21 1.27 7.09
CA ILE A 124 -11.06 2.46 7.28
C ILE A 124 -12.39 2.09 6.64
N PRO A 125 -13.45 1.84 7.43
CA PRO A 125 -14.74 1.47 6.88
C PRO A 125 -15.32 2.63 6.07
N ALA A 126 -15.93 2.31 4.94
CA ALA A 126 -16.96 3.17 4.38
C ALA A 126 -18.17 3.10 5.31
N GLN A 127 -18.65 4.25 5.80
CA GLN A 127 -19.96 4.38 6.45
C GLN A 127 -20.94 5.00 5.46
#